data_AF-E0VZ57-F1
#
_entry.id   AF-E0VZ57-F1
#
_cell.length_a   1.000
_cell.length_b   1.000
_cell.length_c   1.000
_cell.angle_alpha   90.00
_cell.angle_beta   90.00
_cell.angle_gamma   90.00
#
_symmetry.space_group_name_H-M   'P 1'
#
loop_
_entity.id
_entity.type
_entity.pdbx_description
1 polymer ?
#
loop_
_entity_poly.entity_id
_entity_poly.type
_entity_poly.pdbx_seq_one_letter_code
_entity_poly.pdbx_strand_id
1 'polypeptide(L)'
;MENKCLTSIKIKCLFRVGEDGHWDVKNAIITSNNETSYQVVGLYPFTVYSFRVVATNNMGPSQPSKESYYMVTLREVFTGN
;
A
#
# COMPACT_ATOMS: atom_id res chain seq x y z
N MET A 1 22.16 -20.02 -19.91
CA MET A 1 20.76 -19.81 -19.51
C MET A 1 20.79 -18.97 -18.25
N GLU A 2 20.66 -17.66 -18.41
CA GLU A 2 20.77 -16.70 -17.33
C GLU A 2 19.52 -16.80 -16.45
N ASN A 3 19.67 -16.96 -15.14
CA ASN A 3 18.59 -16.97 -14.16
C ASN A 3 17.97 -15.57 -14.03
N LYS A 4 17.38 -15.06 -15.12
CA LYS A 4 16.78 -13.72 -15.21
C LYS A 4 15.40 -13.63 -14.54
N CYS A 5 15.06 -14.58 -13.68
CA CYS A 5 13.69 -14.84 -13.28
C CYS A 5 13.25 -14.20 -11.95
N LEU A 6 14.10 -13.47 -11.20
CA LEU A 6 13.72 -12.96 -9.87
C LEU A 6 14.18 -11.53 -9.51
N THR A 7 14.86 -10.81 -10.40
CA THR A 7 15.64 -9.62 -9.97
C THR A 7 14.84 -8.34 -9.71
N SER A 8 13.58 -8.25 -10.15
CA SER A 8 12.75 -7.06 -9.94
C SER A 8 11.38 -7.44 -9.39
N ILE A 9 11.29 -7.51 -8.07
CA ILE A 9 10.02 -7.56 -7.34
C ILE A 9 9.58 -6.12 -7.10
N LYS A 10 8.30 -5.81 -7.34
CA LYS A 10 7.69 -4.54 -6.92
C LYS A 10 6.57 -4.85 -5.93
N ILE A 11 6.41 -3.99 -4.93
CA ILE A 11 5.32 -4.10 -3.97
C ILE A 11 4.22 -3.12 -4.37
N LYS A 12 3.00 -3.64 -4.51
CA LYS A 12 1.78 -2.83 -4.59
C LYS A 12 1.14 -2.79 -3.22
N CYS A 13 1.04 -1.60 -2.63
CA CYS A 13 0.33 -1.36 -1.38
C CYS A 13 -1.11 -0.92 -1.70
N LEU A 14 -2.06 -1.72 -1.24
CA LEU A 14 -3.49 -1.49 -1.34
C LEU A 14 -3.99 -0.99 0.02
N PHE A 15 -4.95 -0.08 0.02
CA PHE A 15 -5.53 0.44 1.26
C PHE A 15 -7.06 0.44 1.17
N ARG A 16 -7.71 0.40 2.32
CA ARG A 16 -9.15 0.63 2.45
C ARG A 16 -9.42 1.64 3.55
N VAL A 17 -10.55 2.34 3.43
CA VAL A 17 -11.02 3.32 4.42
C VAL A 17 -12.17 2.72 5.22
N GLY A 18 -12.05 2.71 6.54
CA GLY A 18 -13.03 2.09 7.43
C GLY A 18 -13.06 0.55 7.35
N GLU A 19 -13.90 -0.05 8.19
CA GLU A 19 -13.95 -1.52 8.35
C GLU A 19 -14.64 -2.21 7.17
N ASP A 20 -15.67 -1.57 6.61
CA ASP A 20 -16.45 -2.07 5.48
C ASP A 20 -16.00 -1.51 4.12
N GLY A 21 -14.90 -0.75 4.11
CA GLY A 21 -14.36 -0.13 2.89
C GLY A 21 -13.87 -1.15 1.88
N HIS A 22 -14.11 -0.87 0.60
CA HIS A 22 -13.49 -1.63 -0.49
C HIS A 22 -11.98 -1.35 -0.55
N TRP A 23 -11.22 -2.37 -0.95
CA TRP A 23 -9.80 -2.22 -1.24
C TRP A 23 -9.59 -1.37 -2.49
N ASP A 24 -8.89 -0.25 -2.35
CA ASP A 24 -8.53 0.60 -3.48
C ASP A 24 -7.37 -0.03 -4.25
N VAL A 25 -7.72 -0.75 -5.31
CA VAL A 25 -6.77 -1.40 -6.22
C VAL A 25 -6.32 -0.44 -7.32
N LYS A 26 -7.13 0.57 -7.66
CA LYS A 26 -6.85 1.48 -8.77
C LYS A 26 -5.79 2.50 -8.37
N ASN A 27 -5.86 3.01 -7.14
CA ASN A 27 -4.92 4.01 -6.62
C ASN A 27 -3.82 3.37 -5.77
N ALA A 28 -3.53 2.09 -6.01
CA ALA A 28 -2.48 1.36 -5.30
C ALA A 28 -1.12 2.05 -5.43
N ILE A 29 -0.40 2.15 -4.33
CA ILE A 29 0.95 2.67 -4.30
C ILE A 29 1.90 1.58 -4.78
N ILE A 30 2.82 1.89 -5.69
CA ILE A 30 3.77 0.92 -6.24
C ILE A 30 5.20 1.37 -5.93
N THR A 31 6.01 0.48 -5.36
CA THR A 31 7.43 0.76 -5.13
C THR A 31 8.20 0.86 -6.44
N SER A 32 9.25 1.70 -6.44
CA SER A 32 10.07 1.96 -7.63
C SER A 32 10.85 0.72 -8.09
N ASN A 33 11.25 -0.15 -7.15
CA ASN A 33 11.97 -1.40 -7.40
C ASN A 33 11.71 -2.45 -6.29
N ASN A 34 12.70 -3.29 -5.97
CA ASN A 34 12.74 -4.29 -4.90
C ASN A 34 12.70 -3.73 -3.46
N GLU A 35 12.31 -2.47 -3.30
CA GLU A 35 12.09 -1.86 -2.00
C GLU A 35 10.95 -2.57 -1.28
N THR A 36 11.18 -2.90 -0.02
CA THR A 36 10.20 -3.53 0.87
C THR A 36 9.65 -2.57 1.92
N SER A 37 10.04 -1.30 1.84
CA SER A 37 9.60 -0.21 2.71
C SER A 37 9.10 0.96 1.87
N TYR A 38 8.00 1.58 2.28
CA TYR A 38 7.47 2.79 1.66
C TYR A 38 6.74 3.63 2.71
N GLN A 39 6.86 4.95 2.61
CA GLN A 39 6.11 5.88 3.45
C GLN A 39 4.84 6.31 2.73
N VAL A 40 3.69 5.84 3.19
CA VAL A 40 2.38 6.28 2.68
C VAL A 40 2.13 7.72 3.13
N VAL A 41 1.89 8.62 2.17
CA VAL A 41 1.66 10.05 2.38
C VAL A 41 0.34 10.48 1.74
N GLY A 42 -0.17 11.66 2.13
CA GLY A 42 -1.39 12.23 1.55
C GLY A 42 -2.69 11.51 1.96
N LEU A 43 -2.68 10.82 3.10
CA LEU A 43 -3.89 10.22 3.67
C LEU A 43 -4.82 11.31 4.21
N TYR A 44 -6.13 11.08 4.14
CA TYR A 44 -7.10 12.00 4.70
C TYR A 44 -6.97 12.07 6.22
N PRO A 45 -7.13 13.26 6.82
CA PRO A 45 -7.07 13.42 8.27
C PRO A 45 -8.23 12.71 8.96
N PHE A 46 -8.04 12.34 10.22
CA PHE A 46 -9.06 11.72 11.07
C PHE A 46 -9.80 10.55 10.40
N THR A 47 -9.07 9.73 9.64
CA THR A 47 -9.63 8.66 8.82
C THR A 47 -8.99 7.32 9.21
N VAL A 48 -9.83 6.29 9.30
CA VAL A 48 -9.40 4.92 9.62
C VAL A 48 -8.90 4.24 8.34
N TYR A 49 -7.69 3.69 8.37
CA TYR A 49 -7.10 2.93 7.27
C TYR A 49 -6.66 1.53 7.69
N SER A 50 -6.69 0.59 6.74
CA SER A 50 -6.02 -0.70 6.81
C SER A 50 -5.32 -0.97 5.47
N PHE A 51 -4.17 -1.63 5.51
CA PHE A 51 -3.28 -1.83 4.36
C PHE A 51 -3.03 -3.32 4.10
N ARG A 52 -2.83 -3.68 2.83
CA ARG A 52 -2.32 -4.99 2.42
C ARG A 52 -1.34 -4.82 1.27
N VAL A 53 -0.41 -5.75 1.13
CA VAL A 53 0.60 -5.69 0.07
C VAL A 53 0.46 -6.85 -0.91
N VAL A 54 0.78 -6.59 -2.17
CA VAL A 54 0.86 -7.58 -3.25
C VAL A 54 2.24 -7.48 -3.89
N ALA A 55 3.00 -8.58 -3.87
CA ALA A 55 4.28 -8.64 -4.55
C ALA A 55 4.05 -8.97 -6.03
N THR A 56 4.68 -8.23 -6.94
CA THR A 56 4.60 -8.48 -8.38
C THR A 56 6.00 -8.70 -8.94
N ASN A 57 6.17 -9.76 -9.73
CA ASN A 57 7.35 -9.98 -10.56
C ASN A 57 6.92 -10.21 -12.02
N ASN A 58 7.85 -10.65 -12.87
CA ASN A 58 7.56 -10.93 -14.28
C ASN A 58 6.59 -12.11 -14.50
N MET A 59 6.36 -12.96 -13.51
CA MET A 59 5.34 -14.03 -13.56
C MET A 59 3.95 -13.54 -13.16
N GLY A 60 3.85 -12.38 -12.51
CA GLY A 60 2.59 -11.77 -12.10
C GLY A 60 2.51 -11.43 -10.61
N PRO A 61 1.30 -11.11 -10.13
CA PRO A 61 1.06 -10.75 -8.73
C PRO A 61 0.93 -11.98 -7.82
N SER A 62 1.37 -11.85 -6.58
CA SER A 62 1.04 -12.76 -5.49
C SER A 62 -0.42 -12.61 -5.05
N GLN A 63 -0.87 -13.49 -4.16
CA GLN A 63 -2.02 -13.17 -3.32
C GLN A 63 -1.71 -11.97 -2.42
N PRO A 64 -2.72 -11.15 -2.05
CA PRO A 64 -2.51 -10.10 -1.05
C PRO A 64 -2.08 -10.66 0.30
N SER A 65 -1.27 -9.90 1.04
CA SER A 65 -0.96 -10.21 2.43
C SER A 65 -2.21 -10.19 3.31
N LYS A 66 -2.07 -10.70 4.54
CA LYS A 66 -2.99 -10.34 5.62
C LYS A 66 -3.02 -8.81 5.77
N GLU A 67 -4.19 -8.28 6.04
CA GLU A 67 -4.39 -6.87 6.30
C GLU A 67 -3.68 -6.42 7.59
N SER A 68 -3.22 -5.17 7.61
CA SER A 68 -2.73 -4.53 8.82
C SER A 68 -3.87 -4.30 9.80
N TYR A 69 -3.53 -4.11 11.07
CA TYR A 69 -4.45 -3.49 12.03
C TYR A 69 -4.95 -2.14 11.50
N TYR A 70 -6.14 -1.75 11.96
CA TYR A 70 -6.67 -0.42 11.71
C TYR A 70 -5.82 0.63 12.40
N MET A 71 -5.56 1.72 11.70
CA MET A 71 -4.91 2.91 12.25
C MET A 71 -5.73 4.15 11.90
N VAL A 72 -5.69 5.15 12.77
CA VAL A 72 -6.37 6.43 12.57
C VAL A 72 -5.32 7.50 12.30
N THR A 73 -5.49 8.24 11.22
CA THR A 73 -4.63 9.40 10.92
C THR A 73 -4.92 10.55 11.88
N LEU A 74 -3.92 11.42 12.07
CA LEU A 74 -4.10 12.61 12.90
C LEU A 74 -5.17 13.53 12.32
N ARG A 75 -5.78 14.33 13.19
CA ARG A 75 -6.66 15.42 12.77
C ARG A 75 -5.81 16.52 12.13
N GLU A 76 -6.37 17.23 11.15
CA GLU A 76 -5.74 18.46 10.68
C GLU A 76 -5.63 19.46 11.84
N VAL A 77 -4.46 20.07 11.97
CA VAL A 77 -4.28 21.22 12.85
C VAL A 77 -4.77 22.43 12.07
N PHE A 78 -5.84 23.07 12.54
CA PHE A 78 -6.24 24.37 12.02
C PHE A 78 -5.15 25.39 12.36
N THR A 79 -4.23 25.63 11.43
CA THR A 79 -3.40 26.82 11.46
C THR A 79 -4.22 27.94 10.84
N GLY A 80 -5.03 28.61 11.66
CA GLY A 80 -5.81 29.76 11.20
C GLY A 80 -4.88 30.79 10.56
N ASN A 81 -5.17 31.15 9.31
CA ASN A 81 -4.60 32.32 8.64
C ASN A 81 -5.57 33.48 8.77
#